data_AF-A0A3D4UZL9-F1
#
_entry.id   AF-A0A3D4UZL9-F1
#
_cell.length_a   1.000
_cell.length_b   1.000
_cell.length_c   1.000
_cell.angle_alpha   90.00
_cell.angle_beta   90.00
_cell.angle_gamma   90.00
#
_symmetry.space_group_name_H-M   'P 1'
#
loop_
_entity.id
_entity.type
_entity.pdbx_description
1 polymer ?
#
loop_
_entity_poly.entity_id
_entity_poly.type
_entity_poly.pdbx_seq_one_letter_code
_entity_poly.pdbx_strand_id
1 'polypeptide(L)'
;QIEEPIARLAQLARAIGIHLVVATQRPSVNVITGTIKANFPARIAYQVASKVDSRTILDVGGADQLVGAGDMLFTNGAGMTRLQNAFVSTEEVERINSFIGQQAGYKEPFHLPIIQEDNVGIPDPLDDIDEMFQAAAKVVVLHQQGSVSLLQRKLKIGYNRAGRIIDQLFNAGIVGPYQGSTARDVLVQEEEELQEIFDGLENL
;
A
#
# COMPACT_ATOMS: atom_id res chain seq x y z
N GLN A 1 4.97 2.09 -11.06
CA GLN A 1 4.52 2.59 -9.75
C GLN A 1 5.16 1.84 -8.58
N ILE A 2 5.20 0.49 -8.54
CA ILE A 2 5.82 -0.24 -7.40
C ILE A 2 7.36 -0.39 -7.53
N GLU A 3 7.87 -0.50 -8.75
CA GLU A 3 9.30 -0.75 -9.01
C GLU A 3 10.23 0.35 -8.48
N GLU A 4 9.85 1.62 -8.66
CA GLU A 4 10.65 2.77 -8.26
C GLU A 4 10.80 2.90 -6.74
N PRO A 5 9.72 2.81 -5.92
CA PRO A 5 9.84 2.72 -4.46
C PRO A 5 10.71 1.54 -3.99
N ILE A 6 10.56 0.36 -4.59
CA ILE A 6 11.39 -0.82 -4.25
C ILE A 6 12.86 -0.55 -4.56
N ALA A 7 13.16 0.00 -5.74
CA ALA A 7 14.52 0.34 -6.14
C ALA A 7 15.12 1.38 -5.19
N ARG A 8 14.38 2.44 -4.86
CA ARG A 8 14.81 3.48 -3.92
C ARG A 8 15.10 2.92 -2.53
N LEU A 9 14.24 2.04 -2.02
CA LEU A 9 14.48 1.34 -0.76
C LEU A 9 15.76 0.51 -0.85
N ALA A 10 15.90 -0.34 -1.86
CA ALA A 10 17.09 -1.20 -2.02
C ALA A 10 18.40 -0.38 -2.11
N GLN A 11 18.38 0.83 -2.66
CA GLN A 11 19.55 1.73 -2.73
C GLN A 11 19.94 2.35 -1.40
N LEU A 12 18.98 2.79 -0.59
CA LEU A 12 19.24 3.62 0.60
C LEU A 12 19.15 2.84 1.93
N ALA A 13 18.43 1.72 1.94
CA ALA A 13 18.02 1.00 3.15
C ALA A 13 19.17 0.36 3.95
N ARG A 14 20.29 0.02 3.30
CA ARG A 14 21.37 -0.77 3.93
C ARG A 14 21.96 -0.09 5.17
N ALA A 15 22.21 1.21 5.12
CA ALA A 15 22.84 1.94 6.21
C ALA A 15 21.93 2.10 7.44
N ILE A 16 20.62 1.99 7.24
CA ILE A 16 19.59 2.18 8.28
C ILE A 16 18.97 0.86 8.76
N GLY A 17 19.53 -0.29 8.34
CA GLY A 17 19.11 -1.61 8.81
C GLY A 17 17.80 -2.11 8.21
N ILE A 18 17.36 -1.58 7.08
CA ILE A 18 16.19 -2.09 6.35
C ILE A 18 16.67 -3.07 5.28
N HIS A 19 16.07 -4.26 5.24
CA HIS A 19 16.41 -5.34 4.31
C HIS A 19 15.16 -5.81 3.56
N LEU A 20 15.28 -6.01 2.25
CA LEU A 20 14.17 -6.43 1.40
C LEU A 20 14.40 -7.85 0.91
N VAL A 21 13.37 -8.68 1.05
CA VAL A 21 13.29 -10.01 0.44
C VAL A 21 12.14 -10.00 -0.55
N VAL A 22 12.44 -10.24 -1.82
CA VAL A 22 11.44 -10.28 -2.90
C VAL A 22 11.41 -11.69 -3.47
N ALA A 23 10.22 -12.29 -3.49
CA ALA A 23 9.99 -13.64 -4.01
C ALA A 23 8.91 -13.61 -5.11
N THR A 24 9.11 -14.42 -6.15
CA THR A 24 8.14 -14.58 -7.24
C THR A 24 8.19 -16.00 -7.80
N GLN A 25 7.04 -16.50 -8.25
CA GLN A 25 6.94 -17.74 -9.04
C GLN A 25 6.90 -17.48 -10.55
N ARG A 26 6.87 -16.21 -10.97
CA ARG A 26 6.81 -15.81 -12.38
C ARG A 26 8.08 -15.04 -12.74
N PRO A 27 9.18 -15.74 -13.06
CA PRO A 27 10.46 -15.12 -13.42
C PRO A 27 10.45 -14.59 -14.86
N SER A 28 9.65 -13.56 -15.11
CA SER A 28 9.60 -12.87 -16.42
C SER A 28 10.36 -11.54 -16.37
N VAL A 29 10.81 -11.05 -17.53
CA VAL A 29 11.53 -9.76 -17.65
C VAL A 29 10.69 -8.57 -17.18
N ASN A 30 9.36 -8.69 -17.26
CA ASN A 30 8.42 -7.66 -16.79
C ASN A 30 8.30 -7.63 -15.26
N VAL A 31 8.67 -8.72 -14.57
CA VAL A 31 8.64 -8.82 -13.10
C VAL A 31 10.04 -8.60 -12.53
N ILE A 32 11.05 -9.24 -13.11
CA ILE A 32 12.46 -9.12 -12.73
C ILE A 32 13.14 -8.21 -13.75
N THR A 33 12.82 -6.92 -13.67
CA THR A 33 13.33 -5.90 -14.58
C THR A 33 14.83 -5.65 -14.37
N GLY A 34 15.44 -4.89 -15.29
CA GLY A 34 16.83 -4.45 -15.14
C GLY A 34 17.07 -3.63 -13.87
N THR A 35 16.12 -2.75 -13.50
CA THR A 35 16.20 -1.94 -12.28
C THR A 35 16.18 -2.81 -11.02
N ILE A 36 15.31 -3.82 -10.99
CA ILE A 36 15.28 -4.78 -9.88
C ILE A 36 16.62 -5.52 -9.81
N LYS A 37 17.12 -6.06 -10.93
CA LYS A 37 18.41 -6.76 -10.94
C LYS A 37 19.57 -5.88 -10.46
N ALA A 38 19.60 -4.62 -10.87
CA ALA A 38 20.67 -3.69 -10.49
C ALA A 38 20.74 -3.42 -8.98
N ASN A 39 19.60 -3.47 -8.27
CA ASN A 39 19.53 -3.15 -6.84
C ASN A 39 19.49 -4.39 -5.93
N PHE A 40 19.29 -5.59 -6.48
CA PHE A 40 19.28 -6.85 -5.74
C PHE A 40 20.40 -7.78 -6.23
N PRO A 41 21.65 -7.60 -5.74
CA PRO A 41 22.80 -8.41 -6.18
C PRO A 41 22.76 -9.85 -5.63
N ALA A 42 22.16 -10.05 -4.47
CA ALA A 42 21.93 -11.36 -3.88
C ALA A 42 20.66 -11.99 -4.46
N ARG A 43 20.79 -13.14 -5.13
CA ARG A 43 19.67 -13.82 -5.80
C ARG A 43 19.72 -15.31 -5.55
N ILE A 44 18.53 -15.87 -5.36
CA ILE A 44 18.30 -17.30 -5.20
C ILE A 44 17.35 -17.72 -6.32
N ALA A 45 17.67 -18.81 -7.02
CA ALA A 45 16.73 -19.47 -7.92
C ALA A 45 16.56 -20.93 -7.48
N TYR A 46 15.31 -21.33 -7.28
CA TYR A 46 14.93 -22.73 -7.21
C TYR A 46 14.74 -23.29 -8.63
N GLN A 47 14.34 -24.55 -8.73
CA GLN A 47 14.02 -25.17 -10.01
C GLN A 47 13.01 -24.32 -10.80
N VAL A 48 13.38 -24.01 -12.04
CA VAL A 48 12.54 -23.27 -13.00
C VAL A 48 12.26 -24.12 -14.23
N ALA A 49 11.22 -23.74 -14.99
CA ALA A 49 10.79 -24.51 -16.15
C ALA A 49 11.77 -24.45 -17.32
N SER A 50 12.53 -23.35 -17.46
CA SER A 50 13.38 -23.14 -18.63
C SER A 50 14.69 -22.42 -18.33
N LYS A 51 15.67 -22.62 -19.21
CA LYS A 51 16.93 -21.87 -19.22
C LYS A 51 16.72 -20.35 -19.37
N VAL A 52 15.63 -19.93 -20.01
CA VAL A 52 15.26 -18.51 -20.14
C VAL A 52 14.88 -17.95 -18.77
N ASP A 53 14.05 -18.65 -18.02
CA ASP A 53 13.67 -18.27 -16.65
C ASP A 53 14.88 -18.19 -15.73
N SER A 54 15.80 -19.16 -15.85
CA SER A 54 17.07 -19.15 -15.10
C SER A 54 17.86 -17.87 -15.39
N ARG A 55 17.99 -17.48 -16.66
CA ARG A 55 18.70 -16.25 -17.05
C ARG A 55 17.96 -15.00 -16.60
N THR A 56 16.64 -15.02 -16.55
CA THR A 56 15.87 -13.89 -16.04
C THR A 56 16.20 -13.61 -14.57
N ILE A 57 16.40 -14.65 -13.75
CA ILE A 57 16.73 -14.51 -12.32
C ILE A 57 18.24 -14.29 -12.10
N LEU A 58 19.08 -15.14 -12.69
CA LEU A 58 20.50 -15.29 -12.35
C LEU A 58 21.46 -14.69 -13.39
N ASP A 59 20.95 -14.17 -14.51
CA ASP A 59 21.70 -13.78 -15.72
C ASP A 59 22.44 -14.94 -16.42
N VAL A 60 22.41 -16.14 -15.84
CA VAL A 60 22.99 -17.39 -16.38
C VAL A 60 21.98 -18.54 -16.35
N GLY A 61 22.25 -19.60 -17.12
CA GLY A 61 21.47 -20.85 -17.07
C GLY A 61 21.85 -21.72 -15.87
N GLY A 62 21.08 -22.78 -15.61
CA GLY A 62 21.41 -23.79 -14.61
C GLY A 62 20.29 -24.06 -13.60
N ALA A 63 19.42 -23.09 -13.33
CA ALA A 63 18.29 -23.30 -12.43
C ALA A 63 17.25 -24.28 -13.03
N ASP A 64 17.21 -24.40 -14.35
CA ASP A 64 16.40 -25.38 -15.08
C ASP A 64 16.86 -26.84 -14.91
N GLN A 65 18.07 -27.04 -14.36
CA GLN A 65 18.65 -28.36 -14.11
C GLN A 65 18.59 -28.78 -12.63
N LEU A 66 18.01 -27.94 -11.78
CA LEU A 66 17.80 -28.27 -10.36
C LEU A 66 16.75 -29.38 -10.23
N VAL A 67 16.84 -30.15 -9.15
CA VAL A 67 16.00 -31.33 -8.93
C VAL A 67 14.73 -31.03 -8.11
N GLY A 68 14.54 -29.76 -7.71
CA GLY A 68 13.43 -29.35 -6.85
C GLY A 68 13.68 -29.65 -5.37
N ALA A 69 12.61 -29.70 -4.56
CA ALA A 69 12.66 -30.08 -3.14
C ALA A 69 13.76 -29.38 -2.30
N GLY A 70 13.97 -28.08 -2.52
CA GLY A 70 14.96 -27.27 -1.80
C GLY A 70 16.31 -27.10 -2.51
N ASP A 71 16.57 -27.80 -3.60
CA ASP A 71 17.77 -27.59 -4.44
C ASP A 71 17.70 -26.20 -5.10
N MET A 72 18.74 -25.40 -4.89
CA MET A 72 18.78 -23.99 -5.31
C MET A 72 20.17 -23.54 -5.77
N LEU A 73 20.18 -22.50 -6.61
CA LEU A 73 21.37 -21.74 -6.96
C LEU A 73 21.33 -20.38 -6.27
N PHE A 74 22.47 -19.98 -5.69
CA PHE A 74 22.68 -18.70 -5.05
C PHE A 74 23.85 -17.94 -5.69
N THR A 75 23.66 -16.64 -5.89
CA THR A 75 24.72 -15.71 -6.28
C THR A 75 24.60 -14.41 -5.51
N ASN A 76 25.73 -13.76 -5.24
CA ASN A 76 25.83 -12.41 -4.71
C ASN A 76 26.64 -11.48 -5.65
N GLY A 77 26.83 -11.90 -6.91
CA GLY A 77 27.67 -11.19 -7.89
C GLY A 77 29.13 -11.66 -7.96
N ALA A 78 29.62 -12.45 -7.00
CA ALA A 78 31.00 -12.96 -6.99
C ALA A 78 31.15 -14.41 -7.48
N GLY A 79 30.05 -15.08 -7.84
CA GLY A 79 30.05 -16.47 -8.29
C GLY A 79 28.70 -17.15 -8.04
N MET A 80 28.55 -18.36 -8.57
CA MET A 80 27.34 -19.18 -8.41
C MET A 80 27.63 -20.36 -7.49
N THR A 81 26.79 -20.56 -6.48
CA THR A 81 26.89 -21.68 -5.55
C THR A 81 25.59 -22.48 -5.59
N ARG A 82 25.68 -23.80 -5.78
CA ARG A 82 24.54 -24.72 -5.62
C ARG A 82 24.43 -25.15 -4.16
N LEU A 83 23.23 -25.07 -3.61
CA LEU A 83 22.93 -25.31 -2.21
C LEU A 83 21.66 -26.16 -2.08
N GLN A 84 21.58 -26.93 -1.00
CA GLN A 84 20.35 -27.59 -0.59
C GLN A 84 19.73 -26.80 0.54
N ASN A 85 18.55 -26.23 0.32
CA ASN A 85 17.81 -25.51 1.35
C ASN A 85 17.27 -26.48 2.41
N ALA A 86 17.23 -26.01 3.66
CA ALA A 86 16.63 -26.75 4.75
C ALA A 86 15.11 -26.89 4.54
N PHE A 87 14.60 -28.09 4.78
CA PHE A 87 13.15 -28.30 4.85
C PHE A 87 12.66 -27.95 6.24
N VAL A 88 11.55 -27.19 6.29
CA VAL A 88 10.84 -26.86 7.52
C VAL A 88 9.37 -27.19 7.27
N SER A 89 8.78 -28.08 8.09
CA SER A 89 7.36 -28.43 7.93
C SER A 89 6.45 -27.29 8.43
N THR A 90 5.20 -27.26 7.95
CA THR A 90 4.19 -26.29 8.43
C THR A 90 4.01 -26.37 9.94
N GLU A 91 4.07 -27.57 10.52
CA GLU A 91 3.93 -27.78 11.97
C GLU A 91 5.10 -27.13 12.73
N GLU A 92 6.31 -27.14 12.17
CA GLU A 92 7.46 -26.47 12.80
C GLU A 92 7.32 -24.94 12.73
N VAL A 93 6.81 -24.42 11.62
CA VAL A 93 6.50 -22.99 11.48
C VAL A 93 5.46 -22.56 12.52
N GLU A 94 4.40 -23.34 12.71
CA GLU A 94 3.38 -23.09 13.72
C GLU A 94 3.93 -23.12 15.15
N ARG A 95 4.80 -24.09 15.46
CA ARG A 95 5.48 -24.15 16.77
C ARG A 95 6.38 -22.92 17.01
N ILE A 96 7.14 -22.49 16.00
CA ILE A 96 8.00 -21.30 16.10
C ILE A 96 7.15 -20.04 16.29
N ASN A 97 6.09 -19.86 15.50
CA ASN A 97 5.17 -18.73 15.63
C ASN A 97 4.50 -18.69 17.01
N SER A 98 4.07 -19.85 17.53
CA SER A 98 3.48 -19.95 18.86
C SER A 98 4.47 -19.57 19.96
N PHE A 99 5.70 -20.06 19.85
CA PHE A 99 6.77 -19.72 20.80
C PHE A 99 7.09 -18.23 20.81
N ILE A 100 7.16 -17.59 19.63
CA ILE A 100 7.40 -16.14 19.52
C ILE A 100 6.19 -15.35 20.04
N GLY A 101 4.96 -15.75 19.68
CA GLY A 101 3.73 -15.07 20.08
C GLY A 101 3.44 -15.11 21.59
N GLN A 102 4.03 -16.06 22.32
CA GLN A 102 3.94 -16.12 23.79
C GLN A 102 4.92 -15.20 24.51
N GLN A 103 5.87 -14.60 23.80
CA GLN A 103 6.82 -13.63 24.38
C GLN A 103 6.13 -12.28 24.60
N ALA A 104 6.70 -11.46 25.49
CA ALA A 104 6.18 -10.12 25.74
C ALA A 104 6.24 -9.25 24.46
N GLY A 105 5.08 -8.96 23.89
CA GLY A 105 4.94 -8.11 22.70
C GLY A 105 4.69 -6.65 23.04
N TYR A 106 4.63 -5.82 21.99
CA TYR A 106 4.12 -4.45 22.09
C TYR A 106 2.60 -4.48 22.29
N LYS A 107 2.07 -3.50 23.04
CA LYS A 107 0.62 -3.42 23.32
C LYS A 107 -0.21 -3.13 22.07
N GLU A 108 0.37 -2.41 21.12
CA GLU A 108 -0.26 -1.98 19.88
C GLU A 108 0.72 -2.18 18.70
N PRO A 109 0.22 -2.45 17.49
CA PRO A 109 1.04 -2.51 16.30
C PRO A 109 1.61 -1.12 15.95
N PHE A 110 2.81 -1.10 15.37
CA PHE A 110 3.36 0.12 14.80
C PHE A 110 2.72 0.39 13.44
N HIS A 111 1.78 1.33 13.39
CA HIS A 111 1.17 1.78 12.16
C HIS A 111 2.15 2.61 11.34
N LEU A 112 2.39 2.22 10.08
CA LEU A 112 3.18 3.04 9.17
C LEU A 112 2.44 4.36 8.88
N PRO A 113 3.13 5.51 8.85
CA PRO A 113 2.51 6.77 8.51
C PRO A 113 1.96 6.71 7.09
N ILE A 114 0.71 7.17 6.91
CA ILE A 114 0.12 7.33 5.59
C ILE A 114 0.83 8.53 4.95
N ILE A 115 1.63 8.27 3.91
CA ILE A 115 2.19 9.33 3.07
C ILE A 115 1.01 9.90 2.29
N GLN A 116 0.49 11.05 2.72
CA GLN A 116 -0.38 11.84 1.88
C GLN A 116 0.47 12.27 0.69
N GLU A 117 0.22 11.71 -0.50
CA GLU A 117 0.79 12.30 -1.70
C GLU A 117 0.20 13.71 -1.79
N ASP A 118 1.06 14.73 -1.77
CA ASP A 118 0.72 16.14 -2.04
C ASP A 118 0.19 16.35 -3.47
N ASN A 119 -0.39 15.33 -4.11
CA ASN A 119 -1.45 15.49 -5.10
C ASN A 119 -2.76 15.85 -4.38
N VAL A 120 -2.68 16.81 -3.46
CA VAL A 120 -3.76 17.75 -3.23
C VAL A 120 -3.92 18.43 -4.58
N GLY A 121 -4.85 17.91 -5.39
CA GLY A 121 -5.43 18.70 -6.47
C GLY A 121 -5.70 20.06 -5.85
N ILE A 122 -5.08 21.09 -6.43
CA ILE A 122 -5.20 22.49 -6.03
C ILE A 122 -6.63 22.67 -5.51
N PRO A 123 -6.82 23.00 -4.21
CA PRO A 123 -8.15 23.05 -3.62
C PRO A 123 -9.01 23.91 -4.52
N ASP A 124 -10.13 23.37 -5.03
CA ASP A 124 -11.14 24.24 -5.63
C ASP A 124 -11.48 25.25 -4.53
N PRO A 125 -11.27 26.56 -4.77
CA PRO A 125 -11.72 27.58 -3.85
C PRO A 125 -13.18 27.30 -3.49
N LEU A 126 -13.59 27.66 -2.28
CA LEU A 126 -15.01 27.66 -1.88
C LEU A 126 -15.86 28.68 -2.70
N ASP A 127 -15.34 29.16 -3.83
CA ASP A 127 -15.97 30.09 -4.75
C ASP A 127 -17.13 29.43 -5.54
N ASP A 128 -17.19 28.09 -5.62
CA ASP A 128 -18.27 27.32 -6.26
C ASP A 128 -18.75 26.15 -5.37
N ILE A 129 -19.31 26.47 -4.19
CA ILE A 129 -19.93 25.47 -3.30
C ILE A 129 -21.14 24.84 -4.00
N ASP A 130 -21.18 23.51 -4.07
CA ASP A 130 -22.31 22.80 -4.69
C ASP A 130 -23.60 23.05 -3.89
N GLU A 131 -24.73 23.25 -4.59
CA GLU A 131 -26.05 23.46 -3.97
C GLU A 131 -26.43 22.39 -2.93
N MET A 132 -25.93 21.16 -3.08
CA MET A 132 -26.20 20.04 -2.18
C MET A 132 -25.18 19.91 -1.03
N PHE A 133 -24.23 20.83 -0.91
CA PHE A 133 -23.15 20.79 0.09
C PHE A 133 -23.69 20.68 1.53
N GLN A 134 -24.58 21.59 1.94
CA GLN A 134 -25.14 21.57 3.29
C GLN A 134 -25.94 20.28 3.57
N ALA A 135 -26.69 19.80 2.58
CA ALA A 135 -27.43 18.55 2.69
C ALA A 135 -26.50 17.34 2.81
N ALA A 136 -25.38 17.34 2.09
CA ALA A 136 -24.36 16.30 2.15
C ALA A 136 -23.62 16.29 3.49
N ALA A 137 -23.25 17.46 4.00
CA ALA A 137 -22.63 17.58 5.32
C ALA A 137 -23.51 16.96 6.41
N LYS A 138 -24.80 17.31 6.44
CA LYS A 138 -25.77 16.74 7.38
C LYS A 138 -25.87 15.22 7.26
N VAL A 139 -25.89 14.69 6.03
CA VAL A 139 -25.92 13.24 5.80
C VAL A 139 -24.66 12.56 6.33
N VAL A 140 -23.49 13.15 6.09
CA VAL A 140 -22.19 12.59 6.51
C VAL A 140 -22.04 12.61 8.02
N VAL A 141 -22.41 13.71 8.69
CA VAL A 141 -22.40 13.84 10.16
C VAL A 141 -23.43 12.90 10.79
N LEU A 142 -24.66 12.84 10.28
CA LEU A 142 -25.69 11.94 10.80
C LEU A 142 -25.28 10.46 10.74
N HIS A 143 -24.60 10.05 9.66
CA HIS A 143 -24.20 8.67 9.46
C HIS A 143 -22.76 8.37 9.91
N GLN A 144 -22.02 9.38 10.37
CA GLN A 144 -20.60 9.30 10.74
C GLN A 144 -19.77 8.56 9.67
N GLN A 145 -20.03 8.87 8.39
CA GLN A 145 -19.39 8.19 7.26
C GLN A 145 -19.20 9.13 6.05
N GLY A 146 -17.97 9.55 5.77
CA GLY A 146 -17.62 10.43 4.64
C GLY A 146 -17.35 9.68 3.34
N SER A 147 -18.32 8.92 2.79
CA SER A 147 -18.13 8.17 1.53
C SER A 147 -18.95 8.69 0.35
N VAL A 148 -18.36 8.64 -0.85
CA VAL A 148 -19.01 9.02 -2.11
C VAL A 148 -20.29 8.21 -2.34
N SER A 149 -20.25 6.90 -2.09
CA SER A 149 -21.39 5.99 -2.29
C SER A 149 -22.55 6.27 -1.33
N LEU A 150 -22.28 6.77 -0.11
CA LEU A 150 -23.32 7.24 0.81
C LEU A 150 -24.08 8.42 0.20
N LEU A 151 -23.35 9.45 -0.26
CA LEU A 151 -23.96 10.64 -0.86
C LEU A 151 -24.75 10.32 -2.12
N GLN A 152 -24.22 9.45 -3.00
CA GLN A 152 -24.94 9.02 -4.21
C GLN A 152 -26.30 8.39 -3.86
N ARG A 153 -26.35 7.54 -2.84
CA ARG A 153 -27.60 6.86 -2.42
C ARG A 153 -28.57 7.81 -1.73
N LYS A 154 -28.08 8.67 -0.84
CA LYS A 154 -28.92 9.52 0.01
C LYS A 154 -29.43 10.75 -0.73
N LEU A 155 -28.59 11.36 -1.56
CA LEU A 155 -28.91 12.59 -2.30
C LEU A 155 -29.26 12.33 -3.77
N LYS A 156 -29.19 11.08 -4.24
CA LYS A 156 -29.50 10.69 -5.64
C LYS A 156 -28.68 11.47 -6.68
N ILE A 157 -27.42 11.75 -6.34
CA ILE A 157 -26.47 12.46 -7.22
C ILE A 157 -25.50 11.49 -7.90
N GLY A 158 -24.92 11.94 -9.03
CA GLY A 158 -23.91 11.17 -9.78
C GLY A 158 -22.57 11.07 -9.05
N TYR A 159 -21.74 10.08 -9.42
CA TYR A 159 -20.46 9.79 -8.77
C TYR A 159 -19.51 11.00 -8.74
N ASN A 160 -19.32 11.67 -9.89
CA ASN A 160 -18.41 12.82 -9.98
C ASN A 160 -18.85 13.98 -9.09
N ARG A 161 -20.17 14.24 -9.02
CA ARG A 161 -20.72 15.29 -8.15
C ARG A 161 -20.57 14.94 -6.68
N ALA A 162 -20.85 13.69 -6.30
CA ALA A 162 -20.64 13.21 -4.95
C ALA A 162 -19.16 13.26 -4.52
N GLY A 163 -18.23 12.94 -5.43
CA GLY A 163 -16.79 13.10 -5.21
C GLY A 163 -16.43 14.55 -4.90
N ARG A 164 -16.83 15.48 -5.77
CA ARG A 164 -16.60 16.92 -5.58
C ARG A 164 -17.15 17.44 -4.25
N ILE A 165 -18.36 17.03 -3.88
CA ILE A 165 -18.96 17.44 -2.59
C ILE A 165 -18.15 16.90 -1.41
N ILE A 166 -17.66 15.64 -1.46
CA ILE A 166 -16.79 15.09 -0.40
C ILE A 166 -15.48 15.89 -0.29
N ASP A 167 -14.93 16.36 -1.41
CA ASP A 167 -13.73 17.21 -1.41
C ASP A 167 -14.03 18.59 -0.81
N GLN A 168 -15.19 19.19 -1.12
CA GLN A 168 -15.64 20.44 -0.49
C GLN A 168 -15.83 20.26 1.02
N LEU A 169 -16.39 19.13 1.47
CA LEU A 169 -16.57 18.84 2.90
C LEU A 169 -15.23 18.69 3.61
N PHE A 170 -14.20 18.19 2.94
CA PHE A 170 -12.84 18.15 3.49
C PHE A 170 -12.27 19.57 3.62
N ASN A 171 -12.45 20.41 2.60
CA ASN A 171 -11.99 21.81 2.64
C ASN A 171 -12.67 22.62 3.74
N ALA A 172 -13.94 22.31 4.04
CA ALA A 172 -14.68 22.92 5.14
C ALA A 172 -14.37 22.31 6.52
N GLY A 173 -13.46 21.33 6.62
CA GLY A 173 -13.09 20.69 7.88
C GLY A 173 -14.11 19.70 8.43
N ILE A 174 -15.10 19.28 7.64
CA ILE A 174 -16.19 18.38 8.09
C ILE A 174 -15.76 16.91 8.02
N VAL A 175 -14.93 16.55 7.03
CA VAL A 175 -14.36 15.21 6.88
C VAL A 175 -12.84 15.26 6.86
N GLY A 176 -12.20 14.17 7.25
CA GLY A 176 -10.76 13.98 7.24
C GLY A 176 -10.20 13.79 5.82
N PRO A 177 -8.89 13.57 5.70
CA PRO A 177 -8.19 13.45 4.42
C PRO A 177 -8.67 12.25 3.60
N TYR A 178 -8.32 12.25 2.31
CA TYR A 178 -8.58 11.12 1.42
C TYR A 178 -7.91 9.83 1.93
N GLN A 179 -8.68 8.74 2.01
CA GLN A 179 -8.23 7.42 2.49
C GLN A 179 -8.23 6.34 1.39
N GLY A 180 -8.09 6.73 0.12
CA GLY A 180 -8.13 5.76 -0.98
C GLY A 180 -9.56 5.31 -1.30
N SER A 181 -9.81 4.00 -1.23
CA SER A 181 -11.12 3.41 -1.53
C SER A 181 -12.08 3.35 -0.33
N THR A 182 -11.63 3.72 0.87
CA THR A 182 -12.45 3.73 2.09
C THR A 182 -13.13 5.08 2.31
N ALA A 183 -14.14 5.09 3.18
CA ALA A 183 -14.80 6.32 3.61
C ALA A 183 -13.81 7.22 4.35
N ARG A 184 -13.94 8.55 4.20
CA ARG A 184 -13.19 9.50 5.02
C ARG A 184 -13.77 9.54 6.43
N ASP A 185 -12.90 9.72 7.41
CA ASP A 185 -13.31 9.98 8.80
C ASP A 185 -14.16 11.25 8.85
N VAL A 186 -15.16 11.28 9.73
CA VAL A 186 -15.95 12.49 9.96
C VAL A 186 -15.35 13.20 11.17
N LEU A 187 -14.99 14.47 11.00
CA LEU A 187 -14.34 15.26 12.05
C LEU A 187 -15.37 15.93 12.97
N VAL A 188 -16.57 16.19 12.45
CA VAL A 188 -17.68 16.85 13.15
C VAL A 188 -18.65 15.80 13.69
N GLN A 189 -18.93 15.85 14.99
CA GLN A 189 -19.80 14.86 15.65
C GLN A 189 -21.20 15.40 15.95
N GLU A 190 -21.28 16.69 16.27
CA GLU A 190 -22.52 17.33 16.73
C GLU A 190 -23.09 18.28 15.66
N GLU A 191 -24.43 18.39 15.62
CA GLU A 191 -25.11 19.27 14.66
C GLU A 191 -24.83 20.77 14.96
N GLU A 192 -24.54 21.12 16.21
CA GLU A 192 -24.17 22.47 16.63
C GLU A 192 -22.83 22.91 16.03
N GLU A 193 -21.81 22.06 16.10
CA GLU A 193 -20.49 22.29 15.47
C GLU A 193 -20.61 22.42 13.95
N LEU A 194 -21.50 21.63 13.32
CA LEU A 194 -21.76 21.75 11.90
C LEU A 194 -22.41 23.10 11.54
N GLN A 195 -23.28 23.63 12.40
CA GLN A 195 -23.93 24.92 12.18
C GLN A 195 -22.92 26.08 12.29
N GLU A 196 -21.99 26.03 13.25
CA GLU A 196 -20.92 27.03 13.36
C GLU A 196 -20.06 27.11 12.09
N ILE A 197 -19.78 25.96 11.45
CA ILE A 197 -19.06 25.90 10.18
C ILE A 197 -19.87 26.56 9.05
N PHE A 198 -21.18 26.34 8.98
CA PHE A 198 -22.02 27.01 7.98
C PHE A 198 -22.09 28.51 8.17
N ASP A 199 -22.26 28.98 9.41
CA ASP A 199 -22.31 30.40 9.73
C ASP A 199 -20.96 31.08 9.40
N GLY A 200 -19.84 30.36 9.59
CA GLY A 200 -18.51 30.83 9.19
C GLY A 200 -18.33 30.96 7.67
N LEU A 201 -18.96 30.08 6.89
CA LEU A 201 -18.91 30.09 5.43
C LEU A 201 -19.80 31.18 4.80
N GLU A 202 -20.92 31.55 5.43
CA GLU A 202 -21.80 32.64 4.95
C GLU A 202 -21.21 34.04 5.19
N ASN A 203 -20.21 34.15 6.06
CA ASN A 203 -19.53 35.41 6.41
C ASN A 203 -18.23 35.67 5.60
N LEU A 204 -17.93 34.83 4.60
CA LEU A 204 -16.81 34.95 3.67
C LEU A 204 -17.28 35.49 2.31
#